data_AF-A0A972ZCX2-F1
#
_entry.id   AF-A0A972ZCX2-F1
#
_cell.length_a   1.000
_cell.length_b   1.000
_cell.length_c   1.000
_cell.angle_alpha   90.00
_cell.angle_beta   90.00
_cell.angle_gamma   90.00
#
_symmetry.space_group_name_H-M   'P 1'
#
loop_
_entity.id
_entity.type
_entity.pdbx_description
1 polymer ?
#
loop_
_entity_poly.entity_id
_entity_poly.type
_entity_poly.pdbx_seq_one_letter_code
_entity_poly.pdbx_strand_id
1 'polypeptide(L)'
;MKISMDTIRKLCGERGVSLSTMLNRAGVSRNAFYHLARKDSVLPDSVVRIARELGGSPLEFLNAEPSPQEEARQLIKECERIVAKHTDIDRDNVRHTLILLREDPIRRLRRALRRGRRSHIQ
;
A
#
# COMPACT_ATOMS: atom_id res chain seq x y z
N MET A 1 -14.84 -6.15 -14.92
CA MET A 1 -13.50 -6.69 -14.56
C MET A 1 -13.70 -7.99 -13.80
N LYS A 2 -13.13 -9.11 -14.24
CA LYS A 2 -13.34 -10.43 -13.62
C LYS A 2 -12.06 -11.00 -13.03
N ILE A 3 -12.16 -11.91 -12.06
CA ILE A 3 -11.01 -12.64 -11.55
C ILE A 3 -10.53 -13.62 -12.62
N SER A 4 -9.24 -13.54 -12.97
CA SER A 4 -8.58 -14.51 -13.83
C SER A 4 -7.96 -15.63 -12.97
N MET A 5 -8.54 -16.82 -13.04
CA MET A 5 -8.02 -17.99 -12.32
C MET A 5 -6.61 -18.37 -12.76
N ASP A 6 -6.31 -18.22 -14.05
CA ASP A 6 -5.01 -18.56 -14.61
C ASP A 6 -3.94 -17.60 -14.11
N THR A 7 -4.26 -16.29 -14.06
CA THR A 7 -3.35 -15.28 -13.51
C THR A 7 -3.08 -15.52 -12.02
N ILE A 8 -4.11 -15.85 -11.23
CA ILE A 8 -3.93 -16.13 -9.80
C ILE A 8 -3.07 -17.38 -9.59
N ARG A 9 -3.31 -18.46 -10.35
CA ARG A 9 -2.51 -19.69 -10.25
C ARG A 9 -1.06 -19.44 -10.62
N LYS A 10 -0.82 -18.68 -11.70
CA LYS A 10 0.54 -18.27 -12.11
C LYS A 10 1.25 -17.51 -11.00
N LEU A 11 0.62 -16.47 -10.43
CA LEU A 11 1.19 -15.67 -9.33
C LEU A 11 1.44 -16.49 -8.06
N CYS A 12 0.57 -17.46 -7.77
CA CYS A 12 0.77 -18.40 -6.66
C CYS A 12 2.00 -19.30 -6.90
N GLY A 13 2.14 -19.80 -8.13
CA GLY A 13 3.30 -20.60 -8.55
C GLY A 13 4.62 -19.83 -8.46
N GLU A 14 4.67 -18.60 -8.98
CA GLU A 14 5.84 -17.72 -8.90
C GLU A 14 6.27 -17.42 -7.46
N ARG A 15 5.32 -17.41 -6.52
CA ARG A 15 5.55 -17.13 -5.10
C ARG A 15 5.71 -18.40 -4.25
N GLY A 16 5.68 -19.59 -4.85
CA GLY A 16 5.80 -20.86 -4.15
C GLY A 16 4.70 -21.11 -3.10
N VAL A 17 3.52 -20.50 -3.25
CA VAL A 17 2.41 -20.65 -2.30
C VAL A 17 1.21 -21.31 -2.95
N SER A 18 0.55 -22.23 -2.24
CA SER A 18 -0.71 -22.80 -2.73
C SER A 18 -1.83 -21.76 -2.69
N LEU A 19 -2.81 -21.89 -3.59
CA LEU A 19 -4.01 -21.04 -3.58
C LEU A 19 -4.73 -21.08 -2.23
N SER A 20 -4.87 -22.26 -1.62
CA SER A 20 -5.53 -22.40 -0.32
C SER A 20 -4.75 -21.70 0.80
N THR A 21 -3.41 -21.78 0.78
CA THR A 21 -2.56 -21.09 1.76
C THR A 21 -2.66 -19.58 1.59
N MET A 22 -2.66 -19.09 0.35
CA MET A 22 -2.80 -17.68 0.03
C MET A 22 -4.15 -17.12 0.50
N LEU A 23 -5.26 -17.82 0.20
CA LEU A 23 -6.60 -17.42 0.63
C LEU A 23 -6.73 -17.38 2.16
N ASN A 24 -6.20 -18.40 2.85
CA ASN A 24 -6.20 -18.43 4.31
C ASN A 24 -5.41 -17.26 4.92
N ARG A 25 -4.22 -16.96 4.39
CA ARG A 25 -3.42 -15.80 4.84
C ARG A 25 -4.13 -14.47 4.60
N ALA A 26 -4.92 -14.38 3.53
CA ALA A 26 -5.73 -13.20 3.21
C ALA A 26 -7.04 -13.12 4.02
N GLY A 27 -7.37 -14.13 4.85
CA GLY A 27 -8.64 -14.17 5.57
C GLY A 27 -9.86 -14.41 4.66
N VAL A 28 -9.66 -14.94 3.45
CA VAL A 28 -10.72 -15.16 2.46
C VAL A 28 -11.10 -16.64 2.43
N SER A 29 -12.38 -16.95 2.61
CA SER A 29 -12.87 -18.33 2.48
C SER A 29 -12.85 -18.80 1.02
N ARG A 30 -12.63 -20.10 0.79
CA ARG A 30 -12.68 -20.67 -0.57
C ARG A 30 -14.03 -20.39 -1.25
N ASN A 31 -15.14 -20.47 -0.51
CA ASN A 31 -16.47 -20.23 -1.05
C ASN A 31 -16.64 -18.77 -1.49
N ALA A 32 -16.21 -17.81 -0.66
CA ALA A 32 -16.25 -16.39 -1.04
C ALA A 32 -15.41 -16.12 -2.29
N PHE A 33 -14.21 -16.69 -2.35
CA PHE A 33 -13.33 -16.57 -3.51
C PHE A 33 -13.97 -17.12 -4.79
N TYR A 34 -14.47 -18.37 -4.76
CA TYR A 34 -15.09 -18.98 -5.94
C TYR A 34 -16.41 -18.33 -6.32
N HIS A 35 -17.17 -17.81 -5.36
CA HIS A 35 -18.37 -17.02 -5.65
C HIS A 35 -18.01 -15.75 -6.44
N LEU A 36 -16.96 -15.02 -6.04
CA LEU A 36 -16.46 -13.86 -6.79
C LEU A 36 -15.88 -14.27 -8.16
N ALA A 37 -15.16 -15.38 -8.23
CA ALA A 37 -14.52 -15.84 -9.46
C ALA A 37 -15.51 -16.23 -10.56
N ARG A 38 -16.75 -16.58 -10.19
CA ARG A 38 -17.84 -16.89 -11.14
C ARG A 38 -18.60 -15.66 -11.63
N LYS A 39 -18.43 -14.49 -10.99
CA LYS A 39 -19.12 -13.27 -11.41
C LYS A 39 -18.47 -12.67 -12.65
N ASP A 40 -19.30 -12.11 -13.53
CA ASP A 40 -18.85 -11.39 -14.72
C ASP A 40 -18.09 -10.09 -14.38
N SER A 41 -18.40 -9.50 -13.22
CA SER A 41 -17.64 -8.39 -12.66
C SER A 41 -17.52 -8.48 -11.14
N VAL A 42 -16.31 -8.19 -10.62
CA VAL A 42 -16.07 -8.01 -9.18
C VAL A 42 -16.31 -6.58 -8.72
N LEU A 43 -16.32 -5.62 -9.66
CA LEU A 43 -16.63 -4.22 -9.36
C LEU A 43 -18.14 -3.98 -9.48
N PRO A 44 -18.73 -3.10 -8.65
CA PRO A 44 -20.09 -2.62 -8.83
C PRO A 44 -20.30 -2.03 -10.24
N ASP A 45 -21.50 -2.21 -10.79
CA ASP A 45 -21.84 -1.73 -12.13
C ASP A 45 -21.64 -0.21 -12.28
N SER A 46 -21.94 0.55 -11.21
CA SER A 46 -21.72 2.00 -11.17
C SER A 46 -20.27 2.40 -11.47
N VAL A 47 -19.28 1.67 -10.92
CA VAL A 47 -17.85 1.93 -11.16
C VAL A 47 -17.48 1.65 -12.62
N VAL A 48 -18.02 0.56 -13.18
CA VAL A 48 -17.79 0.20 -14.59
C VAL A 48 -18.39 1.24 -15.53
N ARG A 49 -19.57 1.77 -15.20
CA ARG A 49 -20.23 2.82 -15.98
C ARG A 49 -19.46 4.14 -15.95
N ILE A 50 -18.95 4.55 -14.78
CA ILE A 50 -18.09 5.74 -14.67
C ILE A 50 -16.85 5.59 -15.56
N ALA A 51 -16.18 4.44 -15.51
CA ALA A 51 -15.01 4.18 -16.34
C ALA A 51 -15.32 4.27 -17.84
N ARG A 52 -16.47 3.71 -18.25
CA ARG A 52 -16.93 3.79 -19.65
C ARG A 52 -17.20 5.22 -20.09
N GLU A 53 -17.83 6.03 -19.26
CA GLU A 53 -18.10 7.45 -19.55
C GLU A 53 -16.81 8.26 -19.69
N LEU A 54 -15.81 7.94 -18.86
CA LEU A 54 -14.49 8.56 -18.92
C LEU A 54 -13.61 8.00 -20.06
N GLY A 55 -14.08 7.02 -20.82
CA GLY A 55 -13.34 6.39 -21.92
C GLY A 55 -12.14 5.55 -21.47
N GLY A 56 -12.09 5.12 -20.21
CA GLY A 56 -10.92 4.48 -19.60
C GLY A 56 -11.22 3.22 -18.80
N SER A 57 -10.19 2.71 -18.10
CA SER A 57 -10.29 1.58 -17.20
C SER A 57 -10.63 2.02 -15.76
N PRO A 58 -11.42 1.26 -14.98
CA PRO A 58 -11.60 1.52 -13.56
C PRO A 58 -10.30 1.66 -12.77
N LEU A 59 -9.23 1.00 -13.20
CA LEU A 59 -7.92 1.06 -12.53
C LEU A 59 -7.25 2.43 -12.61
N GLU A 60 -7.67 3.31 -13.52
CA GLU A 60 -7.04 4.62 -13.71
C GLU A 60 -7.45 5.63 -12.63
N PHE A 61 -8.61 5.44 -12.00
CA PHE A 61 -9.13 6.34 -10.96
C PHE A 61 -9.36 5.65 -9.60
N LEU A 62 -9.20 4.33 -9.52
CA LEU A 62 -9.18 3.61 -8.24
C LEU A 62 -7.78 3.69 -7.65
N ASN A 63 -7.62 4.52 -6.61
CA ASN A 63 -6.37 4.58 -5.85
C ASN A 63 -6.25 3.32 -4.98
N ALA A 64 -5.23 2.50 -5.25
CA ALA A 64 -4.84 1.44 -4.34
C ALA A 64 -4.08 2.07 -3.16
N GLU A 65 -4.43 1.68 -1.93
CA GLU A 65 -3.58 1.99 -0.79
C GLU A 65 -2.20 1.33 -1.00
N PRO A 66 -1.10 2.06 -0.82
CA PRO A 66 0.22 1.50 -0.98
C PRO A 66 0.43 0.40 0.06
N SER A 67 0.97 -0.74 -0.36
CA SER A 67 1.39 -1.77 0.59
C SER A 67 2.50 -1.20 1.50
N PRO A 68 2.69 -1.70 2.74
CA PRO A 68 3.78 -1.26 3.61
C PRO A 68 5.17 -1.33 2.94
N GLN A 69 5.38 -2.32 2.06
CA GLN A 69 6.60 -2.45 1.28
C GLN A 69 6.74 -1.35 0.23
N GLU A 70 5.64 -0.96 -0.41
CA GLU A 70 5.60 0.12 -1.38
C GLU A 70 5.82 1.47 -0.70
N GLU A 71 5.21 1.68 0.46
CA GLU A 71 5.47 2.87 1.29
C GLU A 71 6.95 3.00 1.67
N ALA A 72 7.56 1.89 2.11
CA ALA A 72 8.99 1.85 2.46
C ALA A 72 9.88 2.17 1.26
N ARG A 73 9.59 1.58 0.08
CA ARG A 73 10.31 1.87 -1.17
C ARG A 73 10.18 3.34 -1.58
N GLN A 74 8.96 3.89 -1.50
CA GLN A 74 8.73 5.31 -1.80
C GLN A 74 9.52 6.20 -0.84
N LEU A 75 9.62 5.85 0.44
CA LEU A 75 10.39 6.60 1.43
C LEU A 75 11.88 6.60 1.13
N ILE A 76 12.43 5.44 0.75
CA ILE A 76 13.84 5.32 0.35
C ILE A 76 14.12 6.17 -0.89
N LYS A 77 13.28 6.04 -1.93
CA LYS A 77 13.41 6.80 -3.17
C LYS A 77 13.35 8.30 -2.93
N GLU A 78 12.46 8.75 -2.05
CA GLU A 78 12.34 10.16 -1.69
C GLU A 78 13.54 10.67 -0.90
N CYS A 79 14.07 9.85 0.03
CA CYS A 79 15.30 10.15 0.77
C CYS A 79 16.49 10.31 -0.19
N GLU A 80 16.69 9.36 -1.11
CA GLU A 80 17.77 9.41 -2.11
C GLU A 80 17.66 10.64 -3.01
N ARG A 81 16.43 10.99 -3.43
CA ARG A 81 16.17 12.20 -4.23
C ARG A 81 16.58 13.49 -3.50
N ILE A 82 16.38 13.56 -2.18
CA ILE A 82 16.72 14.75 -1.38
C ILE A 82 18.24 14.82 -1.15
N VAL A 83 18.85 13.72 -0.74
CA VAL A 83 20.31 13.64 -0.51
C VAL A 83 21.09 13.92 -1.80
N ALA A 84 20.58 13.47 -2.96
CA ALA A 84 21.20 13.79 -4.25
C ALA A 84 21.19 15.29 -4.59
N LYS A 85 20.25 16.06 -4.05
CA LYS A 85 20.15 17.52 -4.27
C LYS A 85 20.90 18.34 -3.21
N HIS A 86 21.15 17.75 -2.04
CA HIS A 86 21.74 18.41 -0.88
C HIS A 86 22.79 17.49 -0.24
N THR A 87 24.04 17.65 -0.67
CA THR A 87 25.16 16.77 -0.29
C THR A 87 25.66 17.02 1.14
N ASP A 88 25.26 18.14 1.74
CA ASP A 88 25.61 18.58 3.10
C ASP A 88 24.70 18.00 4.19
N ILE A 89 23.62 17.31 3.80
CA ILE A 89 22.60 16.82 4.75
C ILE A 89 22.82 15.33 5.05
N ASP A 90 22.80 15.00 6.33
CA ASP A 90 22.86 13.61 6.80
C ASP A 90 21.64 12.79 6.35
N ARG A 91 21.91 11.63 5.75
CA ARG A 91 20.89 10.73 5.19
C ARG A 91 19.92 10.22 6.25
N ASP A 92 20.40 9.89 7.44
CA ASP A 92 19.57 9.33 8.49
C ASP A 92 18.62 10.40 9.07
N ASN A 93 19.07 11.65 9.15
CA ASN A 93 18.22 12.79 9.49
C ASN A 93 17.11 13.01 8.46
N VAL A 94 17.42 12.94 7.15
CA VAL A 94 16.41 13.02 6.09
C VAL A 94 15.40 11.88 6.22
N ARG A 95 15.88 10.63 6.37
CA ARG A 95 15.03 9.45 6.50
C ARG A 95 14.12 9.55 7.73
N HIS A 96 14.66 9.91 8.89
CA HIS A 96 13.91 10.07 10.12
C HIS A 96 12.83 11.15 9.98
N THR A 97 13.17 12.27 9.34
CA THR A 97 12.25 13.39 9.13
C THR A 97 11.10 12.99 8.21
N LEU A 98 11.38 12.30 7.10
CA LEU A 98 10.34 11.78 6.20
C LEU A 98 9.38 10.81 6.91
N ILE A 99 9.90 9.94 7.79
CA ILE A 99 9.06 9.05 8.61
C ILE A 99 8.13 9.88 9.52
N LEU A 100 8.66 10.91 10.20
CA LEU A 100 7.85 11.77 11.06
C LEU A 100 6.79 12.56 10.28
N LEU A 101 7.11 13.01 9.07
CA LEU A 101 6.17 13.77 8.24
C LEU A 101 4.99 12.93 7.77
N ARG A 102 5.17 11.62 7.60
CA ARG A 102 4.11 10.67 7.25
C ARG A 102 3.21 10.27 8.43
N GLU A 103 3.61 10.58 9.66
CA GLU A 103 2.73 10.36 10.81
C GLU A 103 1.63 11.39 10.90
N ASP A 104 0.45 10.96 11.39
CA ASP A 104 -0.64 11.87 11.72
C ASP A 104 -0.12 13.05 12.57
N PRO A 105 -0.51 14.30 12.27
CA PRO A 105 -0.01 15.47 12.99
C PRO A 105 -0.14 15.34 14.52
N ILE A 106 -1.27 14.78 14.98
CA ILE A 106 -1.52 14.54 16.40
C ILE A 106 -0.55 13.50 17.01
N ARG A 107 -0.18 12.46 16.25
CA ARG A 107 0.76 11.42 16.70
C ARG A 107 2.18 11.98 16.75
N ARG A 108 2.58 12.75 15.73
CA ARG A 108 3.86 13.46 15.70
C ARG A 108 4.02 14.40 16.90
N LEU A 109 2.99 15.21 17.19
CA LEU A 109 2.98 16.13 18.34
C LEU A 109 3.10 15.37 19.67
N ARG A 110 2.30 14.31 19.87
CA ARG A 110 2.37 13.48 21.08
C ARG A 110 3.75 12.85 21.26
N ARG A 111 4.40 12.39 20.20
CA ARG A 111 5.77 11.86 20.25
C ARG A 111 6.77 12.93 20.65
N ALA A 112 6.69 14.12 20.06
CA ALA A 112 7.55 15.24 20.40
C ALA A 112 7.41 15.63 21.89
N LEU A 113 6.17 15.77 22.37
CA LEU A 113 5.88 16.08 23.77
C LEU A 113 6.38 14.99 24.74
N ARG A 114 6.24 13.71 24.38
CA ARG A 114 6.78 12.59 25.19
C ARG A 114 8.31 12.62 25.28
N ARG A 115 8.99 12.93 24.18
CA ARG A 115 10.46 13.09 24.17
C ARG A 115 10.88 14.27 25.04
N GLY A 116 10.23 15.43 24.87
CA GLY A 116 10.50 16.64 25.67
C GLY A 116 10.31 16.47 27.17
N ARG A 117 9.35 15.63 27.61
CA ARG A 117 9.15 15.31 29.04
C ARG A 117 10.26 14.44 29.63
N ARG A 118 10.89 13.56 28.86
CA ARG A 118 11.98 12.70 29.35
C ARG A 118 13.28 13.48 29.55
N SER A 119 13.50 14.53 28.78
CA SER A 119 14.65 15.43 28.91
C SER A 119 14.60 16.37 30.13
N HIS A 120 13.46 16.44 30.83
CA HIS A 120 13.30 17.23 32.08
C HIS A 120 13.52 16.40 33.36
N ILE A 121 13.91 15.13 33.25
CA ILE A 121 14.32 14.28 34.36
C ILE A 121 15.83 14.06 34.25
N GLN A 122 16.60 15.07 34.64
CA GLN A 122 18.00 14.98 35.03
C GLN A 122 18.22 15.86 36.25
#